data_AF-A0A2A4U4G6-F1
#
_entry.id   AF-A0A2A4U4G6-F1
#
_cell.length_a   1.000
_cell.length_b   1.000
_cell.length_c   1.000
_cell.angle_alpha   90.00
_cell.angle_beta   90.00
_cell.angle_gamma   90.00
#
_symmetry.space_group_name_H-M   'P 1'
#
loop_
_entity.id
_entity.type
_entity.pdbx_description
1 polymer ?
#
loop_
_entity_poly.entity_id
_entity_poly.type
_entity_poly.pdbx_seq_one_letter_code
_entity_poly.pdbx_strand_id
1 'polypeptide(L)'
;MFLSLFPNGGWARFLIPVFPALALAAAFAVESLLLKGKHNEAVRAAVLVLLLAPGAARSWSFDAELVLPDTRPQARAWIEANVPPGSNVMSFNSHTTVQLTPSREHLQMLLAKIGEHPRARLYRLMLASHPGKGYGIYRIAQDSRILQAGPGHVKFSASGRAMIEPSHGLKGVRAAGIDYFVFTSYGSNAEGFEKLQPFLTEIFTASEWLVAFRPEPGVRRGPEISIYRLQESPS
;
A
#
# COMPACT_ATOMS: atom_id res chain seq x y z
N MET A 1 -0.49 24.98 -9.60
CA MET A 1 -0.99 23.78 -10.32
C MET A 1 -0.03 23.22 -11.38
N PHE A 2 1.08 23.90 -11.72
CA PHE A 2 2.06 23.39 -12.70
C PHE A 2 3.04 22.34 -12.16
N LEU A 3 3.40 22.38 -10.87
CA LEU A 3 4.33 21.41 -10.25
C LEU A 3 3.70 20.03 -9.96
N SER A 4 2.38 19.88 -10.13
CA SER A 4 1.64 18.63 -9.89
C SER A 4 1.39 17.80 -11.15
N LEU A 5 1.87 18.22 -12.32
CA LEU A 5 1.62 17.56 -13.60
C LEU A 5 2.51 16.33 -13.84
N PHE A 6 3.48 16.05 -12.97
CA PHE A 6 4.30 14.84 -13.03
C PHE A 6 3.94 13.90 -11.85
N PRO A 7 3.10 12.87 -12.09
CA PRO A 7 2.39 12.11 -11.06
C PRO A 7 3.24 11.08 -10.29
N ASN A 8 4.55 11.04 -10.50
CA ASN A 8 5.40 9.95 -10.00
C ASN A 8 5.74 10.05 -8.49
N GLY A 9 4.86 10.64 -7.68
CA GLY A 9 4.83 10.61 -6.19
C GLY A 9 6.05 11.19 -5.44
N GLY A 10 7.20 11.31 -6.10
CA GLY A 10 8.46 11.75 -5.53
C GLY A 10 8.51 13.26 -5.37
N TRP A 11 7.93 14.03 -6.28
CA TRP A 11 8.02 15.50 -6.25
C TRP A 11 7.23 16.12 -5.11
N ALA A 12 6.02 15.63 -4.82
CA ALA A 12 5.18 16.19 -3.76
C ALA A 12 5.87 16.15 -2.39
N ARG A 13 6.55 15.05 -2.06
CA ARG A 13 7.33 14.95 -0.80
C ARG A 13 8.57 15.86 -0.77
N PHE A 14 9.17 16.17 -1.92
CA PHE A 14 10.29 17.12 -2.01
C PHE A 14 9.83 18.59 -1.96
N LEU A 15 8.54 18.87 -2.12
CA LEU A 15 7.99 20.22 -1.96
C LEU A 15 7.68 20.57 -0.50
N ILE A 16 7.65 19.57 0.41
CA ILE A 16 7.38 19.80 1.84
C ILE A 16 8.32 20.86 2.45
N PRO A 17 9.65 20.83 2.23
CA PRO A 17 10.56 21.85 2.78
C PRO A 17 10.39 23.23 2.16
N VAL A 18 9.87 23.32 0.93
CA VAL A 18 9.69 24.57 0.18
C VAL A 18 8.36 25.24 0.53
N PHE A 19 7.40 24.47 1.06
CA PHE A 19 6.06 24.92 1.37
C PHE A 19 6.00 26.15 2.30
N PRO A 20 6.80 26.25 3.38
CA PRO A 20 6.79 27.45 4.24
C PRO A 20 7.16 28.73 3.51
N ALA A 21 8.17 28.69 2.62
CA ALA A 21 8.59 29.85 1.84
C ALA A 21 7.51 30.28 0.84
N LEU A 22 6.84 29.32 0.19
CA LEU A 22 5.72 29.59 -0.71
C LEU A 22 4.51 30.16 0.04
N ALA A 23 4.24 29.67 1.25
CA ALA A 23 3.15 30.19 2.10
C ALA A 23 3.41 31.66 2.49
N LEU A 24 4.65 32.00 2.89
CA LEU A 24 5.04 33.38 3.19
C LEU A 24 4.96 34.28 1.95
N ALA A 25 5.44 33.82 0.80
CA ALA A 25 5.35 34.58 -0.45
C ALA A 25 3.89 34.82 -0.86
N ALA A 26 3.01 33.82 -0.70
CA ALA A 26 1.58 33.95 -0.94
C ALA A 26 0.94 34.94 0.03
N ALA A 27 1.27 34.87 1.32
CA ALA A 27 0.76 35.82 2.33
C ALA A 27 1.17 37.27 1.99
N PHE A 28 2.44 37.50 1.65
CA PHE A 28 2.94 38.82 1.25
C PHE A 28 2.27 39.34 -0.02
N ALA A 29 2.01 38.47 -1.01
CA ALA A 29 1.30 38.85 -2.22
C ALA A 29 -0.15 39.25 -1.93
N VAL A 30 -0.85 38.48 -1.09
CA VAL A 30 -2.23 38.77 -0.67
C VAL A 30 -2.28 40.09 0.10
N GLU A 31 -1.35 40.31 1.03
CA GLU A 31 -1.20 41.56 1.77
C GLU A 31 -0.98 42.74 0.82
N SER A 32 -0.03 42.62 -0.10
CA SER A 32 0.31 43.68 -1.05
C SER A 32 -0.84 44.05 -1.98
N LEU A 33 -1.68 43.08 -2.36
CA LEU A 33 -2.84 43.30 -3.23
C LEU A 33 -4.05 43.84 -2.47
N LEU A 34 -4.31 43.37 -1.24
CA LEU A 34 -5.50 43.72 -0.46
C LEU A 34 -5.32 44.94 0.47
N LEU A 35 -4.10 45.25 0.90
CA LEU A 35 -3.83 46.37 1.82
C LEU A 35 -3.52 47.69 1.10
N LYS A 36 -3.11 47.66 -0.18
CA LYS A 36 -2.88 48.90 -0.96
C LYS A 36 -4.16 49.58 -1.43
N GLY A 37 -5.29 48.87 -1.47
CA GLY A 37 -6.61 49.41 -1.80
C GLY A 37 -7.40 49.87 -0.56
N LYS A 38 -8.28 50.87 -0.72
CA LYS A 38 -9.28 51.28 0.29
C LYS A 38 -10.44 50.29 0.40
N HIS A 39 -10.15 48.99 0.51
CA HIS A 39 -11.16 47.96 0.70
C HIS A 39 -11.60 47.91 2.17
N ASN A 40 -12.88 47.67 2.43
CA ASN A 40 -13.35 47.44 3.80
C ASN A 40 -12.88 46.06 4.31
N GLU A 41 -12.91 45.88 5.62
CA GLU A 41 -12.48 44.64 6.27
C GLU A 41 -13.29 43.41 5.82
N ALA A 42 -14.56 43.59 5.45
CA ALA A 42 -15.40 42.50 4.96
C ALA A 42 -14.91 41.95 3.62
N VAL A 43 -14.48 42.80 2.69
CA VAL A 43 -13.90 42.39 1.41
C VAL A 43 -12.60 41.61 1.62
N ARG A 44 -11.75 42.08 2.54
CA ARG A 44 -10.49 41.40 2.88
C ARG A 44 -10.74 40.00 3.46
N ALA A 45 -11.65 39.90 4.41
CA ALA A 45 -12.05 38.64 5.01
C ALA A 45 -12.65 37.67 3.96
N ALA A 46 -13.51 38.16 3.07
CA ALA A 46 -14.11 37.36 2.01
C ALA A 46 -13.05 36.77 1.07
N VAL A 47 -12.05 37.55 0.67
CA VAL A 47 -10.95 37.07 -0.18
C VAL A 47 -10.10 36.04 0.55
N LEU A 48 -9.77 36.25 1.83
CA LEU A 48 -9.02 35.27 2.61
C LEU A 48 -9.78 33.95 2.75
N VAL A 49 -11.08 34.00 3.04
CA VAL A 49 -11.94 32.82 3.09
C VAL A 49 -11.95 32.11 1.74
N LEU A 50 -12.10 32.84 0.63
CA LEU A 50 -12.10 32.26 -0.71
C LEU A 50 -10.78 31.55 -1.05
N LEU A 51 -9.64 32.12 -0.62
CA LEU A 51 -8.31 31.55 -0.85
C LEU A 51 -8.03 30.33 0.02
N LEU A 52 -8.47 30.34 1.28
CA LEU A 52 -8.13 29.32 2.27
C LEU A 52 -9.17 28.19 2.33
N ALA A 53 -10.46 28.47 2.11
CA ALA A 53 -11.54 27.51 2.29
C ALA A 53 -11.39 26.22 1.48
N PRO A 54 -10.97 26.23 0.19
CA PRO A 54 -10.78 24.99 -0.55
C PRO A 54 -9.67 24.11 0.03
N GLY A 55 -8.58 24.73 0.51
CA GLY A 55 -7.49 24.03 1.19
C GLY A 55 -7.93 23.45 2.52
N ALA A 56 -8.58 24.27 3.35
CA ALA A 56 -9.11 23.86 4.63
C ALA A 56 -10.17 22.75 4.49
N ALA A 57 -11.09 22.85 3.53
CA ALA A 57 -12.10 21.84 3.26
C ALA A 57 -11.47 20.51 2.81
N ARG A 58 -10.43 20.55 1.97
CA ARG A 58 -9.69 19.35 1.57
C ARG A 58 -8.94 18.73 2.74
N SER A 59 -8.21 19.52 3.53
CA SER A 59 -7.53 19.07 4.75
C SER A 59 -8.52 18.43 5.72
N TRP A 60 -9.64 19.09 5.99
CA TRP A 60 -10.69 18.56 6.84
C TRP A 60 -11.25 17.23 6.31
N SER A 61 -11.56 17.15 5.01
CA SER A 61 -12.07 15.91 4.41
C SER A 61 -11.08 14.75 4.51
N PHE A 62 -9.78 15.03 4.34
CA PHE A 62 -8.71 14.04 4.45
C PHE A 62 -8.51 13.58 5.91
N ASP A 63 -8.53 14.50 6.87
CA ASP A 63 -8.40 14.18 8.29
C ASP A 63 -9.63 13.43 8.81
N ALA A 64 -10.83 13.83 8.38
CA ALA A 64 -12.07 13.11 8.66
C ALA A 64 -12.04 11.68 8.10
N GLU A 65 -11.39 11.46 6.95
CA GLU A 65 -11.19 10.12 6.42
C GLU A 65 -10.16 9.33 7.26
N LEU A 66 -9.09 9.95 7.75
CA LEU A 66 -8.04 9.29 8.55
C LEU A 66 -8.52 8.71 9.88
N VAL A 67 -9.58 9.29 10.47
CA VAL A 67 -10.16 8.76 11.70
C VAL A 67 -11.09 7.56 11.48
N LEU A 68 -11.47 7.26 10.23
CA LEU A 68 -12.31 6.11 9.92
C LEU A 68 -11.55 4.80 10.14
N PRO A 69 -12.24 3.75 10.63
CA PRO A 69 -11.70 2.40 10.65
C PRO A 69 -11.17 1.98 9.27
N ASP A 70 -10.01 1.31 9.25
CA ASP A 70 -9.39 0.82 8.02
C ASP A 70 -9.71 -0.67 7.79
N THR A 71 -9.84 -1.09 6.54
CA THR A 71 -10.07 -2.50 6.18
C THR A 71 -8.87 -3.41 6.48
N ARG A 72 -7.64 -2.88 6.47
CA ARG A 72 -6.41 -3.69 6.67
C ARG A 72 -6.30 -4.29 8.07
N PRO A 73 -6.51 -3.55 9.18
CA PRO A 73 -6.56 -4.14 10.51
C PRO A 73 -7.71 -5.14 10.70
N GLN A 74 -8.87 -4.92 10.08
CA GLN A 74 -10.00 -5.84 10.16
C GLN A 74 -9.70 -7.16 9.45
N ALA A 75 -9.16 -7.10 8.24
CA ALA A 75 -8.71 -8.27 7.51
C ALA A 75 -7.58 -9.00 8.26
N ARG A 76 -6.66 -8.27 8.89
CA ARG A 76 -5.62 -8.84 9.76
C ARG A 76 -6.22 -9.65 10.90
N ALA A 77 -7.11 -9.04 11.67
CA ALA A 77 -7.73 -9.69 12.83
C ALA A 77 -8.50 -10.95 12.40
N TRP A 78 -9.17 -10.90 11.26
CA TRP A 78 -9.85 -12.08 10.70
C TRP A 78 -8.86 -13.19 10.33
N ILE A 79 -7.75 -12.87 9.65
CA ILE A 79 -6.70 -13.86 9.30
C ILE A 79 -6.12 -14.48 10.56
N GLU A 80 -5.76 -13.67 11.56
CA GLU A 80 -5.19 -14.15 12.83
C GLU A 80 -6.15 -15.05 13.62
N ALA A 81 -7.46 -14.88 13.44
CA ALA A 81 -8.49 -15.69 14.09
C ALA A 81 -8.88 -16.97 13.32
N ASN A 82 -8.81 -16.96 11.99
CA ASN A 82 -9.39 -18.02 11.13
C ASN A 82 -8.35 -18.80 10.31
N VAL A 83 -7.17 -18.25 10.06
CA VAL A 83 -6.12 -18.89 9.28
C VAL A 83 -5.10 -19.52 10.22
N PRO A 84 -4.85 -20.85 10.13
CA PRO A 84 -3.87 -21.52 10.98
C PRO A 84 -2.49 -20.87 10.91
N PRO A 85 -1.80 -20.67 12.04
CA PRO A 85 -0.40 -20.28 12.04
C PRO A 85 0.45 -21.29 11.28
N GLY A 86 1.47 -20.81 10.57
CA GLY A 86 2.34 -21.62 9.72
C GLY A 86 1.91 -21.70 8.25
N SER A 87 0.66 -21.35 7.92
CA SER A 87 0.20 -21.30 6.53
C SER A 87 0.97 -20.30 5.68
N ASN A 88 1.11 -20.61 4.40
CA ASN A 88 1.72 -19.75 3.39
C ASN A 88 0.66 -18.84 2.75
N VAL A 89 0.82 -17.55 2.96
CA VAL A 89 -0.08 -16.50 2.49
C VAL A 89 0.60 -15.69 1.40
N MET A 90 0.02 -15.68 0.20
CA MET A 90 0.42 -14.81 -0.90
C MET A 90 -0.40 -13.53 -0.90
N SER A 91 0.24 -12.39 -1.14
CA SER A 91 -0.42 -11.07 -1.17
C SER A 91 0.32 -10.09 -2.09
N PHE A 92 -0.23 -8.88 -2.25
CA PHE A 92 0.44 -7.78 -2.95
C PHE A 92 1.53 -7.13 -2.09
N ASN A 93 2.05 -5.96 -2.48
CA ASN A 93 3.08 -5.24 -1.73
C ASN A 93 2.71 -4.99 -0.26
N SER A 94 3.74 -4.99 0.59
CA SER A 94 3.58 -4.80 2.04
C SER A 94 2.82 -3.52 2.40
N HIS A 95 2.98 -2.43 1.65
CA HIS A 95 2.34 -1.15 2.00
C HIS A 95 0.85 -1.07 1.61
N THR A 96 0.37 -1.98 0.75
CA THR A 96 -0.98 -1.91 0.19
C THR A 96 -1.89 -3.03 0.67
N THR A 97 -1.36 -4.01 1.39
CA THR A 97 -2.12 -5.14 1.90
C THR A 97 -1.98 -5.28 3.43
N VAL A 98 -2.52 -6.38 3.95
CA VAL A 98 -2.50 -6.73 5.37
C VAL A 98 -1.05 -6.95 5.84
N GLN A 99 -0.71 -6.39 7.01
CA GLN A 99 0.56 -6.64 7.68
C GLN A 99 0.43 -7.88 8.56
N LEU A 100 0.97 -9.00 8.10
CA LEU A 100 1.04 -10.24 8.86
C LEU A 100 2.44 -10.41 9.45
N THR A 101 2.53 -11.08 10.60
CA THR A 101 3.80 -11.48 11.20
C THR A 101 4.35 -12.69 10.44
N PRO A 102 5.54 -12.62 9.83
CA PRO A 102 6.15 -13.79 9.19
C PRO A 102 6.55 -14.81 10.25
N SER A 103 6.42 -16.11 9.98
CA SER A 103 6.82 -17.19 10.90
C SER A 103 8.35 -17.26 11.06
N ARG A 104 8.80 -17.94 12.13
CA ARG A 104 10.25 -18.15 12.38
C ARG A 104 10.89 -18.92 11.23
N GLU A 105 10.22 -19.95 10.76
CA GLU A 105 10.66 -20.82 9.68
C GLU A 105 10.81 -20.02 8.38
N HIS A 106 9.84 -19.15 8.10
CA HIS A 106 9.90 -18.27 6.93
C HIS A 106 11.03 -17.24 7.03
N LEU A 107 11.25 -16.64 8.21
CA LEU A 107 12.38 -15.72 8.44
C LEU A 107 13.73 -16.42 8.29
N GLN A 108 13.85 -17.65 8.79
CA GLN A 108 15.06 -18.47 8.64
C GLN A 108 15.31 -18.82 7.17
N MET A 109 14.27 -19.23 6.42
CA MET A 109 14.36 -19.47 4.98
C MET A 109 14.82 -18.21 4.23
N LEU A 110 14.25 -17.04 4.55
CA LEU A 110 14.69 -15.78 3.95
C LEU A 110 16.16 -15.48 4.29
N LEU A 111 16.58 -15.63 5.56
CA LEU A 111 17.97 -15.42 5.97
C LEU A 111 18.95 -16.34 5.25
N ALA A 112 18.59 -17.61 5.05
CA ALA A 112 19.40 -18.56 4.30
C ALA A 112 19.55 -18.15 2.82
N LYS A 113 18.53 -17.52 2.23
CA LYS A 113 18.52 -17.12 0.82
C LYS A 113 19.24 -15.81 0.53
N ILE A 114 19.12 -14.80 1.40
CA ILE A 114 19.44 -13.41 1.02
C ILE A 114 20.92 -12.98 1.20
N GLY A 115 21.75 -13.81 1.83
CA GLY A 115 23.18 -13.50 2.03
C GLY A 115 23.43 -12.16 2.73
N GLU A 116 24.29 -11.31 2.15
CA GLU A 116 24.68 -9.98 2.68
C GLU A 116 23.68 -8.85 2.41
N HIS A 117 22.45 -9.17 1.98
CA HIS A 117 21.45 -8.15 1.70
C HIS A 117 21.11 -7.30 2.97
N PRO A 118 20.93 -5.97 2.88
CA PRO A 118 20.69 -5.10 4.05
C PRO A 118 19.51 -5.51 4.95
N ARG A 119 18.49 -6.18 4.37
CA ARG A 119 17.35 -6.74 5.13
C ARG A 119 17.71 -7.90 6.05
N ALA A 120 18.86 -8.54 5.90
CA ALA A 120 19.28 -9.62 6.79
C ALA A 120 19.34 -9.14 8.25
N ARG A 121 19.78 -7.90 8.48
CA ARG A 121 19.74 -7.30 9.82
C ARG A 121 18.32 -7.23 10.37
N LEU A 122 17.36 -6.78 9.56
CA LEU A 122 15.95 -6.70 9.94
C LEU A 122 15.40 -8.11 10.27
N TYR A 123 15.63 -9.11 9.42
CA TYR A 123 15.12 -10.46 9.66
C TYR A 123 15.74 -11.13 10.90
N ARG A 124 17.03 -10.88 11.20
CA ARG A 124 17.64 -11.34 12.45
C ARG A 124 16.97 -10.71 13.67
N LEU A 125 16.67 -9.41 13.63
CA LEU A 125 15.94 -8.72 14.70
C LEU A 125 14.53 -9.28 14.88
N MET A 126 13.79 -9.44 13.78
CA MET A 126 12.45 -10.02 13.80
C MET A 126 12.44 -11.45 14.36
N LEU A 127 13.45 -12.26 14.03
CA LEU A 127 13.59 -13.63 14.52
C LEU A 127 13.91 -13.67 16.02
N ALA A 128 14.76 -12.75 16.49
CA ALA A 128 15.13 -12.63 17.90
C ALA A 128 13.93 -12.22 18.78
N SER A 129 13.06 -11.33 18.29
CA SER A 129 11.87 -10.86 18.99
C SER A 129 10.57 -11.55 18.56
N HIS A 130 10.65 -12.74 17.95
CA HIS A 130 9.49 -13.36 17.30
C HIS A 130 8.43 -13.87 18.30
N PRO A 131 7.14 -13.56 18.14
CA PRO A 131 6.06 -13.87 19.10
C PRO A 131 5.58 -15.34 19.08
N GLY A 132 6.39 -16.28 18.60
CA GLY A 132 6.01 -17.69 18.42
C GLY A 132 5.11 -18.03 17.23
N LYS A 133 4.05 -17.25 16.94
CA LYS A 133 3.12 -17.51 15.81
C LYS A 133 3.41 -16.60 14.60
N GLY A 134 3.12 -17.08 13.38
CA GLY A 134 3.26 -16.30 12.16
C GLY A 134 2.92 -17.10 10.90
N TYR A 135 3.18 -16.52 9.73
CA TYR A 135 2.82 -17.07 8.42
C TYR A 135 4.02 -17.12 7.47
N GLY A 136 4.01 -18.02 6.49
CA GLY A 136 4.88 -17.86 5.32
C GLY A 136 4.35 -16.72 4.46
N ILE A 137 5.13 -15.66 4.21
CA ILE A 137 4.63 -14.47 3.52
C ILE A 137 5.25 -14.35 2.13
N TYR A 138 4.42 -14.57 1.12
CA TYR A 138 4.81 -14.47 -0.29
C TYR A 138 4.18 -13.24 -0.93
N ARG A 139 4.90 -12.64 -1.88
CA ARG A 139 4.49 -11.39 -2.52
C ARG A 139 4.44 -11.56 -4.03
N ILE A 140 3.41 -11.01 -4.67
CA ILE A 140 3.32 -10.97 -6.12
C ILE A 140 4.45 -10.07 -6.67
N ALA A 141 5.24 -10.60 -7.61
CA ALA A 141 6.24 -9.82 -8.34
C ALA A 141 5.55 -8.79 -9.24
N GLN A 142 6.09 -7.57 -9.28
CA GLN A 142 5.54 -6.48 -10.08
C GLN A 142 6.65 -5.80 -10.88
N ASP A 143 6.29 -5.36 -12.08
CA ASP A 143 7.19 -4.63 -12.96
C ASP A 143 7.56 -3.24 -12.39
N SER A 144 8.77 -2.80 -12.74
CA SER A 144 9.27 -1.45 -12.48
C SER A 144 8.32 -0.31 -12.84
N ARG A 145 7.58 -0.42 -13.94
CA ARG A 145 6.61 0.61 -14.35
C ARG A 145 5.42 0.68 -13.40
N ILE A 146 4.94 -0.48 -12.91
CA ILE A 146 3.83 -0.57 -11.95
C ILE A 146 4.27 0.02 -10.61
N LEU A 147 5.49 -0.29 -10.17
CA LEU A 147 6.05 0.21 -8.91
C LEU A 147 6.58 1.66 -8.99
N GLN A 148 6.59 2.26 -10.17
CA GLN A 148 7.18 3.58 -10.43
C GLN A 148 8.62 3.71 -9.87
N ALA A 149 9.39 2.63 -10.01
CA ALA A 149 10.74 2.53 -9.47
C ALA A 149 11.70 2.00 -10.53
N GLY A 150 12.98 2.39 -10.48
CA GLY A 150 13.99 1.90 -11.42
C GLY A 150 14.11 0.36 -11.40
N PRO A 151 14.31 -0.32 -12.54
CA PRO A 151 14.38 -1.79 -12.62
C PRO A 151 15.41 -2.41 -11.66
N GLY A 152 16.59 -1.79 -11.52
CA GLY A 152 17.62 -2.25 -10.58
C GLY A 152 17.16 -2.19 -9.12
N HIS A 153 16.40 -1.16 -8.73
CA HIS A 153 15.86 -1.04 -7.38
C HIS A 153 14.77 -2.08 -7.12
N VAL A 154 13.90 -2.35 -8.10
CA VAL A 154 12.88 -3.41 -7.97
C VAL A 154 13.54 -4.78 -7.83
N LYS A 155 14.51 -5.10 -8.70
CA LYS A 155 15.27 -6.36 -8.64
C LYS A 155 15.99 -6.52 -7.30
N PHE A 156 16.68 -5.48 -6.84
CA PHE A 156 17.35 -5.47 -5.55
C PHE A 156 16.36 -5.71 -4.39
N SER A 157 15.26 -4.95 -4.35
CA SER A 157 14.21 -5.11 -3.34
C SER A 157 13.54 -6.49 -3.37
N ALA A 158 13.33 -7.06 -4.56
CA ALA A 158 12.77 -8.40 -4.75
C ALA A 158 13.73 -9.50 -4.28
N SER A 159 15.04 -9.34 -4.49
CA SER A 159 16.05 -10.34 -4.09
C SER A 159 16.04 -10.66 -2.59
N GLY A 160 15.66 -9.67 -1.77
CA GLY A 160 15.53 -9.81 -0.33
C GLY A 160 14.15 -10.28 0.16
N ARG A 161 13.28 -10.83 -0.70
CA ARG A 161 11.90 -11.25 -0.38
C ARG A 161 11.55 -12.60 -1.01
N ALA A 162 10.50 -13.23 -0.50
CA ALA A 162 9.82 -14.34 -1.16
C ALA A 162 8.80 -13.76 -2.17
N MET A 163 9.15 -13.79 -3.44
CA MET A 163 8.33 -13.27 -4.54
C MET A 163 7.79 -14.42 -5.39
N ILE A 164 6.56 -14.30 -5.87
CA ILE A 164 5.92 -15.22 -6.83
C ILE A 164 5.76 -14.47 -8.15
N GLU A 165 6.27 -15.05 -9.23
CA GLU A 165 6.16 -14.48 -10.58
C GLU A 165 4.81 -14.88 -11.20
N PRO A 166 3.92 -13.92 -11.52
CA PRO A 166 2.59 -14.21 -12.05
C PRO A 166 2.59 -14.89 -13.42
N SER A 167 3.66 -14.73 -14.21
CA SER A 167 3.75 -15.30 -15.56
C SER A 167 3.71 -16.83 -15.59
N HIS A 168 3.90 -17.49 -14.44
CA HIS A 168 3.81 -18.95 -14.33
C HIS A 168 2.42 -19.45 -13.92
N GLY A 169 1.42 -18.58 -13.83
CA GLY A 169 0.06 -18.95 -13.45
C GLY A 169 -0.02 -19.60 -12.07
N LEU A 170 -1.02 -20.47 -11.87
CA LEU A 170 -1.17 -21.23 -10.62
C LEU A 170 -0.05 -22.26 -10.40
N LYS A 171 0.68 -22.67 -11.44
CA LYS A 171 1.76 -23.64 -11.29
C LYS A 171 2.84 -23.13 -10.34
N GLY A 172 3.24 -21.86 -10.48
CA GLY A 172 4.22 -21.22 -9.59
C GLY A 172 3.69 -21.07 -8.16
N VAL A 173 2.41 -20.75 -8.01
CA VAL A 173 1.72 -20.60 -6.71
C VAL A 173 1.67 -21.95 -5.98
N ARG A 174 1.28 -23.03 -6.68
CA ARG A 174 1.21 -24.38 -6.13
C ARG A 174 2.60 -24.93 -5.79
N ALA A 175 3.59 -24.70 -6.65
CA ALA A 175 4.97 -25.12 -6.39
C ALA A 175 5.58 -24.45 -5.14
N ALA A 176 5.14 -23.22 -4.81
CA ALA A 176 5.53 -22.52 -3.60
C ALA A 176 4.72 -22.94 -2.36
N GLY A 177 3.76 -23.85 -2.50
CA GLY A 177 2.91 -24.33 -1.40
C GLY A 177 2.06 -23.23 -0.79
N ILE A 178 1.55 -22.29 -1.59
CA ILE A 178 0.68 -21.22 -1.08
C ILE A 178 -0.69 -21.80 -0.73
N ASP A 179 -1.15 -21.54 0.48
CA ASP A 179 -2.45 -22.01 1.01
C ASP A 179 -3.53 -20.94 0.82
N TYR A 180 -3.17 -19.67 1.00
CA TYR A 180 -4.12 -18.55 0.99
C TYR A 180 -3.65 -17.43 0.07
N PHE A 181 -4.61 -16.79 -0.60
CA PHE A 181 -4.40 -15.58 -1.36
C PHE A 181 -5.17 -14.40 -0.75
N VAL A 182 -4.45 -13.31 -0.46
CA VAL A 182 -5.04 -12.06 0.02
C VAL A 182 -5.00 -11.04 -1.10
N PHE A 183 -6.14 -10.90 -1.77
CA PHE A 183 -6.35 -9.86 -2.76
C PHE A 183 -6.47 -8.50 -2.11
N THR A 184 -5.97 -7.47 -2.79
CA THR A 184 -6.27 -6.08 -2.45
C THR A 184 -6.48 -5.26 -3.72
N SER A 185 -7.47 -4.38 -3.69
CA SER A 185 -7.69 -3.37 -4.74
C SER A 185 -6.59 -2.31 -4.81
N TYR A 186 -5.68 -2.26 -3.82
CA TYR A 186 -4.51 -1.37 -3.84
C TYR A 186 -3.24 -2.14 -4.17
N GLY A 187 -2.25 -1.43 -4.72
CA GLY A 187 -0.92 -2.00 -4.97
C GLY A 187 -0.64 -2.32 -6.42
N SER A 188 -1.58 -2.06 -7.33
CA SER A 188 -1.34 -1.94 -8.76
C SER A 188 -2.02 -0.68 -9.28
N ASN A 189 -1.44 -0.03 -10.29
CA ASN A 189 -2.18 0.94 -11.09
C ASN A 189 -3.10 0.21 -12.09
N ALA A 190 -3.92 0.94 -12.86
CA ALA A 190 -4.83 0.34 -13.85
C ALA A 190 -4.08 -0.61 -14.81
N GLU A 191 -2.96 -0.16 -15.38
CA GLU A 191 -2.09 -0.98 -16.26
C GLU A 191 -1.57 -2.24 -15.57
N GLY A 192 -1.19 -2.13 -14.30
CA GLY A 192 -0.67 -3.25 -13.53
C GLY A 192 -1.74 -4.28 -13.19
N PHE A 193 -2.98 -3.85 -12.93
CA PHE A 193 -4.09 -4.78 -12.76
C PHE A 193 -4.47 -5.47 -14.06
N GLU A 194 -4.45 -4.74 -15.18
CA GLU A 194 -4.68 -5.31 -16.52
C GLU A 194 -3.68 -6.44 -16.82
N LYS A 195 -2.39 -6.23 -16.56
CA LYS A 195 -1.36 -7.28 -16.75
C LYS A 195 -1.52 -8.47 -15.82
N LEU A 196 -2.02 -8.26 -14.61
CA LEU A 196 -2.26 -9.33 -13.63
C LEU A 196 -3.58 -10.07 -13.88
N GLN A 197 -4.47 -9.54 -14.73
CA GLN A 197 -5.83 -10.06 -14.84
C GLN A 197 -5.91 -11.54 -15.27
N PRO A 198 -5.09 -12.06 -16.22
CA PRO A 198 -5.09 -13.49 -16.53
C PRO A 198 -4.79 -14.34 -15.28
N PHE A 199 -3.78 -13.95 -14.50
CA PHE A 199 -3.39 -14.63 -13.26
C PHE A 199 -4.46 -14.51 -12.16
N LEU A 200 -5.06 -13.34 -11.99
CA LEU A 200 -6.11 -13.12 -11.00
C LEU A 200 -7.38 -13.92 -11.32
N THR A 201 -7.77 -13.96 -12.60
CA THR A 201 -8.89 -14.79 -13.06
C THR A 201 -8.65 -16.26 -12.73
N GLU A 202 -7.46 -16.78 -13.06
CA GLU A 202 -7.08 -18.16 -12.78
C GLU A 202 -7.15 -18.47 -11.28
N ILE A 203 -6.60 -17.59 -10.42
CA ILE A 203 -6.69 -17.72 -8.97
C ILE A 203 -8.13 -17.71 -8.48
N PHE A 204 -8.94 -16.75 -8.91
CA PHE A 204 -10.32 -16.63 -8.44
C PHE A 204 -11.18 -17.82 -8.86
N THR A 205 -10.91 -18.43 -10.02
CA THR A 205 -11.59 -19.65 -10.45
C THR A 205 -11.13 -20.88 -9.67
N ALA A 206 -9.85 -20.96 -9.30
CA ALA A 206 -9.27 -22.12 -8.62
C ALA A 206 -9.21 -22.00 -7.08
N SER A 207 -9.92 -21.05 -6.50
CA SER A 207 -9.91 -20.80 -5.06
C SER A 207 -11.32 -20.71 -4.50
N GLU A 208 -11.45 -21.09 -3.23
CA GLU A 208 -12.63 -20.87 -2.43
C GLU A 208 -12.58 -19.45 -1.86
N TRP A 209 -13.60 -18.66 -2.14
CA TRP A 209 -13.75 -17.34 -1.53
C TRP A 209 -14.21 -17.48 -0.07
N LEU A 210 -13.50 -16.83 0.86
CA LEU A 210 -13.78 -16.94 2.29
C LEU A 210 -14.48 -15.70 2.85
N VAL A 211 -13.92 -14.51 2.58
CA VAL A 211 -14.44 -13.24 3.11
C VAL A 211 -13.94 -12.04 2.29
N ALA A 212 -14.66 -10.92 2.35
CA ALA A 212 -14.25 -9.64 1.81
C ALA A 212 -14.49 -8.48 2.79
N PHE A 213 -13.56 -7.52 2.80
CA PHE A 213 -13.63 -6.28 3.56
C PHE A 213 -13.61 -5.12 2.57
N ARG A 214 -14.73 -4.43 2.44
CA ARG A 214 -14.90 -3.32 1.49
C ARG A 214 -14.85 -1.98 2.22
N PRO A 215 -14.26 -0.92 1.62
CA PRO A 215 -14.42 0.43 2.10
C PRO A 215 -15.86 0.88 1.90
N GLU A 216 -16.30 1.81 2.75
CA GLU A 216 -17.64 2.38 2.73
C GLU A 216 -17.52 3.89 3.00
N PRO A 217 -17.94 4.76 2.05
CA PRO A 217 -17.80 6.21 2.20
C PRO A 217 -18.37 6.73 3.52
N GLY A 218 -17.53 7.44 4.30
CA GLY A 218 -17.91 8.01 5.59
C GLY A 218 -17.98 7.01 6.76
N VAL A 219 -17.81 5.71 6.51
CA VAL A 219 -17.89 4.66 7.55
C VAL A 219 -16.56 3.93 7.71
N ARG A 220 -15.91 3.58 6.59
CA ARG A 220 -14.69 2.76 6.57
C ARG A 220 -13.81 3.12 5.38
N ARG A 221 -12.52 3.30 5.63
CA ARG A 221 -11.50 3.60 4.61
C ARG A 221 -10.67 2.38 4.22
N GLY A 222 -9.83 2.58 3.22
CA GLY A 222 -8.80 1.61 2.80
C GLY A 222 -9.18 0.85 1.53
N PRO A 223 -8.36 -0.13 1.13
CA PRO A 223 -8.66 -0.96 -0.03
C PRO A 223 -9.81 -1.94 0.25
N GLU A 224 -10.50 -2.38 -0.80
CA GLU A 224 -11.15 -3.69 -0.77
C GLU A 224 -10.07 -4.78 -0.59
N ILE A 225 -10.29 -5.67 0.38
CA ILE A 225 -9.44 -6.83 0.67
C ILE A 225 -10.30 -8.08 0.65
N SER A 226 -9.93 -9.06 -0.16
CA SER A 226 -10.64 -10.34 -0.25
C SER A 226 -9.68 -11.49 0.04
N ILE A 227 -10.15 -12.47 0.80
CA ILE A 227 -9.33 -13.61 1.23
C ILE A 227 -9.88 -14.87 0.56
N TYR A 228 -8.97 -15.61 -0.04
CA TYR A 228 -9.25 -16.83 -0.77
C TYR A 228 -8.40 -17.97 -0.22
N ARG A 229 -8.98 -19.17 -0.16
CA ARG A 229 -8.27 -20.42 0.10
C ARG A 229 -8.00 -21.12 -1.22
N LEU A 230 -6.74 -21.43 -1.51
CA LEU A 230 -6.40 -22.18 -2.71
C LEU A 230 -6.78 -23.65 -2.51
N GLN A 231 -7.49 -24.22 -3.48
CA GLN A 231 -7.81 -25.64 -3.45
C GLN A 231 -6.59 -26.45 -3.85
N GLU A 232 -6.35 -27.57 -3.16
CA GLU A 232 -5.39 -28.56 -3.61
C GLU A 232 -5.82 -29.05 -5.00
N SER A 233 -4.86 -29.30 -5.88
CA SER A 233 -5.19 -29.92 -7.16
C SER A 233 -5.79 -31.29 -6.86
N PRO A 234 -6.93 -31.68 -7.47
CA PRO A 234 -7.37 -33.06 -7.39
C PRO A 234 -6.21 -33.93 -7.91
N SER A 235 -5.67 -34.74 -7.01
CA SER A 235 -4.58 -35.69 -7.26
C SER A 235 -5.00 -36.71 -8.32
#